data_AF-A0A3M1FH84-F1
#
_entry.id   AF-A0A3M1FH84-F1
#
_cell.length_a   1.000
_cell.length_b   1.000
_cell.length_c   1.000
_cell.angle_alpha   90.00
_cell.angle_beta   90.00
_cell.angle_gamma   90.00
#
_symmetry.space_group_name_H-M   'P 1'
#
loop_
_entity.id
_entity.type
_entity.pdbx_description
1 polymer ?
#
loop_
_entity_poly.entity_id
_entity_poly.type
_entity_poly.pdbx_seq_one_letter_code
_entity_poly.pdbx_strand_id
1 'polypeptide(L)'
;MPMKKLLVLSIVLGTFAFSTTLLAQIGYYAEQGETSEGLPAFSVDLPVLEGTKSLSEFYDYDNAVYASSDTGLEVAELSQFFLYRDTDDGSLGLVIIHDKPSDPNGGAVTFTIGPKTEEETGLPDTATLAVSDDPGEFTVSAPSAKGVWGWATCCTDGGAIGGLEDTEFSFWIDVSRPFSGITKWAARVGMGSDELVELPSLSEPVKIVAAPDGDGDGIVDERDNCPSDENTNQSDLDQDGAGDVCDCAPEDPNQSNFCAPCAAQMTGGVSFGSFLLLPTLLLPLLLRRSRSEEGSARRR
;
A
#
# COMPACT_ATOMS: atom_id res chain seq x y z
N MET A 1 -7.61 25.86 6.43
CA MET A 1 -7.32 24.87 5.38
C MET A 1 -6.13 25.39 4.59
N PRO A 2 -4.88 25.05 4.92
CA PRO A 2 -3.77 25.43 4.06
C PRO A 2 -3.75 24.46 2.87
N MET A 3 -3.88 25.01 1.68
CA MET A 3 -3.65 24.30 0.42
C MET A 3 -2.25 23.69 0.43
N LYS A 4 -2.15 22.36 0.30
CA LYS A 4 -0.88 21.69 0.00
C LYS A 4 -0.38 22.26 -1.34
N LYS A 5 0.76 22.96 -1.31
CA LYS A 5 1.42 23.44 -2.52
C LYS A 5 2.07 22.24 -3.20
N LEU A 6 1.62 21.92 -4.41
CA LEU A 6 2.32 21.03 -5.32
C LEU A 6 3.67 21.69 -5.68
N LEU A 7 4.72 21.34 -4.94
CA LEU A 7 6.07 21.80 -5.23
C LEU A 7 6.66 20.83 -6.27
N VAL A 8 6.64 21.23 -7.53
CA VAL A 8 7.39 20.52 -8.58
C VAL A 8 8.87 20.64 -8.24
N LEU A 9 9.44 19.55 -7.69
CA LEU A 9 10.85 19.49 -7.33
C LEU A 9 11.67 19.39 -8.62
N SER A 10 12.29 20.49 -9.03
CA SER A 10 13.38 20.48 -10.00
C SER A 10 14.59 19.78 -9.39
N ILE A 11 14.61 18.46 -9.44
CA ILE A 11 15.84 17.68 -9.24
C ILE A 11 16.75 18.02 -10.42
N VAL A 12 17.93 18.57 -10.14
CA VAL A 12 18.97 18.78 -11.15
C VAL A 12 19.49 17.41 -11.56
N LEU A 13 18.77 16.76 -12.48
CA LEU A 13 19.18 15.52 -13.12
C LEU A 13 20.25 15.85 -14.16
N GLY A 14 21.47 15.39 -13.90
CA GLY A 14 22.36 14.98 -14.98
C GLY A 14 21.56 14.07 -15.92
N THR A 15 21.62 14.36 -17.20
CA THR A 15 20.75 13.84 -18.26
C THR A 15 20.57 12.32 -18.25
N PHE A 16 19.55 11.85 -17.52
CA PHE A 16 18.91 10.56 -17.73
C PHE A 16 17.41 10.85 -17.79
N ALA A 17 16.81 10.63 -18.96
CA ALA A 17 15.38 10.78 -19.17
C ALA A 17 14.68 9.62 -18.46
N PHE A 18 14.23 9.84 -17.22
CA PHE A 18 13.32 8.91 -16.56
C PHE A 18 11.91 9.06 -17.15
N SER A 19 11.23 7.93 -17.37
CA SER A 19 9.85 7.89 -17.88
C SER A 19 8.92 8.64 -16.92
N THR A 20 7.96 9.40 -17.44
CA THR A 20 6.97 10.15 -16.64
C THR A 20 6.12 9.25 -15.74
N THR A 21 5.92 7.99 -16.14
CA THR A 21 5.25 6.96 -15.32
C THR A 21 6.02 6.61 -14.04
N LEU A 22 7.36 6.53 -14.11
CA LEU A 22 8.17 6.18 -12.94
C LEU A 22 8.20 7.31 -11.89
N LEU A 23 8.15 8.58 -12.34
CA LEU A 23 8.07 9.72 -11.43
C LEU A 23 6.71 9.82 -10.72
N ALA A 24 5.62 9.44 -11.39
CA ALA A 24 4.29 9.34 -10.77
C ALA A 24 4.26 8.19 -9.75
N GLN A 25 4.85 7.04 -10.08
CA GLN A 25 5.01 5.90 -9.17
C GLN A 25 5.77 6.33 -7.91
N ILE A 26 6.94 6.97 -8.02
CA ILE A 26 7.71 7.42 -6.84
C ILE A 26 6.93 8.44 -5.99
N GLY A 27 6.19 9.36 -6.62
CA GLY A 27 5.35 10.34 -5.90
C GLY A 27 4.11 9.72 -5.25
N TYR A 28 3.66 8.58 -5.77
CA TYR A 28 2.68 7.73 -5.12
C TYR A 28 3.31 7.12 -3.89
N TYR A 29 4.41 6.37 -4.02
CA TYR A 29 5.01 5.62 -2.92
C TYR A 29 5.69 6.44 -1.83
N ALA A 30 6.13 7.66 -2.13
CA ALA A 30 6.92 8.44 -1.19
C ALA A 30 6.59 9.93 -1.13
N GLU A 31 6.41 10.45 0.10
CA GLU A 31 6.21 11.88 0.37
C GLU A 31 7.45 12.46 1.10
N GLN A 32 7.86 13.66 0.69
CA GLN A 32 8.87 14.47 1.39
C GLN A 32 8.14 15.40 2.36
N GLY A 33 8.19 15.11 3.66
CA GLY A 33 7.59 15.94 4.72
C GLY A 33 8.65 16.66 5.56
N GLU A 34 8.33 17.83 6.09
CA GLU A 34 9.15 18.46 7.15
C GLU A 34 8.77 17.85 8.51
N THR A 35 9.73 17.25 9.21
CA THR A 35 9.55 16.86 10.62
C THR A 35 9.47 18.10 11.51
N SER A 36 8.94 17.98 12.73
CA SER A 36 8.92 19.07 13.73
C SER A 36 10.31 19.60 14.11
N GLU A 37 11.38 18.90 13.69
CA GLU A 37 12.78 19.30 13.86
C GLU A 37 13.41 19.91 12.58
N GLY A 38 12.62 20.14 11.52
CA GLY A 38 13.08 20.84 10.31
C GLY A 38 13.98 20.00 9.38
N LEU A 39 13.96 18.67 9.51
CA LEU A 39 14.60 17.76 8.56
C LEU A 39 13.58 17.13 7.60
N PRO A 40 13.92 16.90 6.32
CA PRO A 40 13.05 16.19 5.38
C PRO A 40 12.92 14.72 5.79
N ALA A 41 11.76 14.31 6.32
CA ALA A 41 11.44 12.90 6.44
C ALA A 41 10.97 12.38 5.08
N PHE A 42 11.71 11.42 4.54
CA PHE A 42 11.23 10.59 3.45
C PHE A 42 10.38 9.46 4.07
N SER A 43 9.10 9.42 3.71
CA SER A 43 8.21 8.29 4.04
C SER A 43 8.05 7.43 2.81
N VAL A 44 8.10 6.11 2.96
CA VAL A 44 7.72 5.16 1.91
C VAL A 44 6.63 4.25 2.43
N ASP A 45 5.55 4.14 1.67
CA ASP A 45 4.52 3.15 1.97
C ASP A 45 4.91 1.85 1.27
N LEU A 46 5.03 0.78 2.04
CA LEU A 46 5.38 -0.55 1.54
C LEU A 46 4.12 -1.37 1.34
N PRO A 47 3.81 -1.79 0.10
CA PRO A 47 2.80 -2.81 -0.12
C PRO A 47 3.28 -4.16 0.42
N VAL A 48 2.34 -5.07 0.60
CA VAL A 48 2.60 -6.45 1.04
C VAL A 48 2.69 -7.35 -0.17
N LEU A 49 3.87 -7.94 -0.39
CA LEU A 49 4.04 -8.93 -1.45
C LEU A 49 3.56 -10.29 -0.97
N GLU A 50 2.74 -10.97 -1.77
CA GLU A 50 2.14 -12.24 -1.37
C GLU A 50 2.81 -13.44 -2.03
N GLY A 51 2.82 -14.58 -1.35
CA GLY A 51 3.22 -15.86 -1.91
C GLY A 51 2.74 -17.05 -1.08
N THR A 52 2.97 -18.26 -1.57
CA THR A 52 2.52 -19.52 -0.93
C THR A 52 3.63 -20.24 -0.16
N LYS A 53 4.78 -19.60 0.00
CA LYS A 53 5.91 -20.16 0.74
C LYS A 53 5.95 -19.50 2.11
N SER A 54 6.36 -20.25 3.14
CA SER A 54 6.73 -19.61 4.40
C SER A 54 7.91 -18.67 4.20
N LEU A 55 8.10 -17.67 5.08
CA LEU A 55 9.24 -16.74 5.01
C LEU A 55 10.59 -17.47 4.89
N SER A 56 10.76 -18.58 5.63
CA SER A 56 11.97 -19.40 5.57
C SER A 56 12.15 -20.10 4.22
N GLU A 57 11.06 -20.59 3.61
CA GLU A 57 11.12 -21.26 2.30
C GLU A 57 11.18 -20.27 1.13
N PHE A 58 10.64 -19.07 1.31
CA PHE A 58 10.77 -17.96 0.37
C PHE A 58 12.22 -17.49 0.32
N TYR A 59 12.82 -17.27 1.50
CA TYR A 59 14.23 -16.89 1.60
C TYR A 59 15.15 -18.06 1.19
N ASP A 60 14.67 -19.30 1.32
CA ASP A 60 15.31 -20.55 0.84
C ASP A 60 16.79 -20.67 1.23
N TYR A 61 17.08 -20.39 2.50
CA TYR A 61 18.44 -20.48 3.04
C TYR A 61 18.81 -21.96 3.27
N ASP A 62 19.56 -22.57 2.34
CA ASP A 62 19.90 -24.01 2.49
C ASP A 62 21.36 -24.41 2.19
N ASN A 63 22.34 -23.49 2.30
CA ASN A 63 23.76 -23.90 2.36
C ASN A 63 24.73 -22.87 2.98
N ALA A 64 25.21 -23.15 4.19
CA ALA A 64 26.19 -22.34 4.96
C ALA A 64 27.62 -22.25 4.36
N VAL A 65 27.83 -22.60 3.09
CA VAL A 65 29.19 -22.69 2.48
C VAL A 65 29.36 -21.79 1.26
N TYR A 66 28.29 -21.44 0.56
CA TYR A 66 28.34 -20.58 -0.62
C TYR A 66 27.06 -19.75 -0.62
N ALA A 67 27.20 -18.43 -0.62
CA ALA A 67 26.11 -17.45 -0.60
C ALA A 67 24.74 -17.89 -1.15
N SER A 68 23.73 -17.46 -0.41
CA SER A 68 22.30 -17.64 -0.60
C SER A 68 21.75 -16.86 -1.80
N SER A 69 22.03 -17.29 -3.02
CA SER A 69 21.34 -16.81 -4.21
C SER A 69 20.07 -17.60 -4.47
N ASP A 70 18.93 -17.25 -3.89
CA ASP A 70 17.73 -18.08 -4.15
C ASP A 70 16.38 -17.36 -4.12
N THR A 71 16.32 -16.09 -3.73
CA THR A 71 15.04 -15.36 -3.86
C THR A 71 14.74 -15.02 -5.32
N GLY A 72 15.79 -14.90 -6.15
CA GLY A 72 15.68 -14.43 -7.53
C GLY A 72 15.44 -12.93 -7.66
N LEU A 73 15.45 -12.21 -6.53
CA LEU A 73 15.22 -10.77 -6.44
C LEU A 73 16.51 -9.97 -6.28
N GLU A 74 17.66 -10.63 -6.12
CA GLU A 74 18.95 -10.01 -5.83
C GLU A 74 19.39 -9.02 -6.94
N VAL A 75 19.86 -7.83 -6.55
CA VAL A 75 20.25 -6.75 -7.48
C VAL A 75 21.64 -6.23 -7.14
N ALA A 76 22.46 -6.07 -8.17
CA ALA A 76 23.85 -5.59 -8.04
C ALA A 76 23.94 -4.26 -7.29
N GLU A 77 24.82 -4.21 -6.30
CA GLU A 77 25.13 -3.02 -5.51
C GLU A 77 23.90 -2.38 -4.84
N LEU A 78 22.85 -3.16 -4.57
CA LEU A 78 21.57 -2.65 -4.05
C LEU A 78 21.13 -3.42 -2.81
N SER A 79 20.76 -2.67 -1.77
CA SER A 79 20.02 -3.21 -0.63
C SER A 79 18.53 -2.97 -0.84
N GLN A 80 17.71 -3.99 -0.67
CA GLN A 80 16.26 -3.88 -0.76
C GLN A 80 15.57 -4.44 0.46
N PHE A 81 14.39 -3.92 0.75
CA PHE A 81 13.49 -4.47 1.74
C PHE A 81 12.04 -4.41 1.27
N PHE A 82 11.23 -5.34 1.75
CA PHE A 82 9.80 -5.43 1.45
C PHE A 82 9.07 -6.27 2.49
N LEU A 83 7.76 -6.09 2.54
CA LEU A 83 6.87 -6.94 3.32
C LEU A 83 6.50 -8.16 2.50
N TYR A 84 6.50 -9.32 3.13
CA TYR A 84 6.11 -10.58 2.52
C TYR A 84 5.07 -11.29 3.36
N ARG A 85 3.95 -11.67 2.75
CA ARG A 85 2.89 -12.45 3.38
C ARG A 85 2.84 -13.86 2.79
N ASP A 86 2.93 -14.84 3.66
CA ASP A 86 2.56 -16.21 3.33
C ASP A 86 1.02 -16.30 3.30
N THR A 87 0.47 -16.67 2.16
CA THR A 87 -0.98 -16.80 1.92
C THR A 87 -1.55 -18.10 2.49
N ASP A 88 -0.70 -19.09 2.80
CA ASP A 88 -1.16 -20.37 3.38
C ASP A 88 -1.51 -20.24 4.87
N ASP A 89 -0.74 -19.43 5.62
CA ASP A 89 -0.94 -19.24 7.07
C ASP A 89 -1.18 -17.78 7.50
N GLY A 90 -1.07 -16.82 6.58
CA GLY A 90 -1.28 -15.40 6.81
C GLY A 90 -0.09 -14.68 7.46
N SER A 91 1.01 -15.38 7.73
CA SER A 91 2.18 -14.81 8.39
C SER A 91 2.80 -13.70 7.56
N LEU A 92 3.12 -12.58 8.21
CA LEU A 92 3.74 -11.42 7.59
C LEU A 92 5.15 -11.22 8.18
N GLY A 93 6.08 -10.87 7.30
CA GLY A 93 7.45 -10.56 7.65
C GLY A 93 8.04 -9.44 6.82
N LEU A 94 9.16 -8.90 7.31
CA LEU A 94 9.99 -7.94 6.61
C LEU A 94 11.24 -8.67 6.11
N VAL A 95 11.42 -8.71 4.81
CA VAL A 95 12.58 -9.32 4.16
C VAL A 95 13.58 -8.24 3.78
N ILE A 96 14.87 -8.54 3.94
CA ILE A 96 15.99 -7.66 3.58
C ILE A 96 16.99 -8.48 2.79
N ILE A 97 17.41 -7.96 1.63
CA ILE A 97 18.34 -8.63 0.71
C ILE A 97 19.43 -7.64 0.29
N HIS A 98 20.68 -8.08 0.29
CA HIS A 98 21.85 -7.27 -0.04
C HIS A 98 22.60 -7.76 -1.26
N ASP A 99 22.73 -6.89 -2.24
CA ASP A 99 23.58 -7.11 -3.43
C ASP A 99 23.08 -8.29 -4.28
N LYS A 100 23.90 -8.69 -5.25
CA LYS A 100 23.73 -9.93 -5.98
C LYS A 100 24.96 -10.83 -5.84
N PRO A 101 24.76 -12.15 -5.91
CA PRO A 101 25.84 -13.11 -5.96
C PRO A 101 26.73 -12.88 -7.19
N SER A 102 28.03 -13.16 -7.02
CA SER A 102 29.05 -12.98 -8.06
C SER A 102 29.22 -11.54 -8.56
N ASP A 103 28.73 -10.54 -7.83
CA ASP A 103 29.16 -9.16 -8.07
C ASP A 103 30.67 -9.03 -7.78
N PRO A 104 31.47 -8.40 -8.67
CA PRO A 104 32.90 -8.26 -8.44
C PRO A 104 33.25 -7.46 -7.19
N ASN A 105 32.28 -6.74 -6.61
CA ASN A 105 32.43 -6.00 -5.38
C ASN A 105 31.78 -6.80 -4.25
N GLY A 106 32.56 -7.17 -3.23
CA GLY A 106 31.97 -7.59 -1.95
C GLY A 106 31.43 -6.37 -1.21
N GLY A 107 30.79 -6.61 -0.07
CA GLY A 107 30.16 -5.53 0.68
C GLY A 107 30.12 -5.75 2.17
N ALA A 108 29.77 -4.68 2.86
CA ALA A 108 29.54 -4.69 4.28
C ALA A 108 28.58 -3.56 4.62
N VAL A 109 27.63 -3.84 5.51
CA VAL A 109 26.63 -2.87 5.92
C VAL A 109 26.31 -3.06 7.40
N THR A 110 26.11 -1.95 8.09
CA THR A 110 25.54 -1.95 9.44
C THR A 110 24.37 -1.00 9.47
N PHE A 111 23.24 -1.45 9.97
CA PHE A 111 22.07 -0.60 10.12
C PHE A 111 21.21 -1.02 11.31
N THR A 112 20.30 -0.14 11.66
CA THR A 112 19.27 -0.38 12.68
C THR A 112 17.89 -0.11 12.11
N ILE A 113 16.93 -0.94 12.52
CA ILE A 113 15.50 -0.74 12.34
C ILE A 113 14.91 -0.40 13.69
N GLY A 114 14.02 0.58 13.78
CA GLY A 114 13.29 0.84 15.02
C GLY A 114 12.62 2.21 15.06
N PRO A 115 12.10 2.62 16.22
CA PRO A 115 11.53 3.95 16.37
C PRO A 115 12.66 5.01 16.34
N LYS A 116 12.38 6.21 15.81
CA LYS A 116 13.38 7.31 15.81
C LYS A 116 13.47 7.98 17.17
N THR A 117 12.37 8.01 17.91
CA THR A 117 12.26 8.57 19.26
C THR A 117 11.50 7.61 20.16
N GLU A 118 11.57 7.80 21.48
CA GLU A 118 10.81 6.98 22.43
C GLU A 118 9.27 7.16 22.32
N GLU A 119 8.81 8.18 21.59
CA GLU A 119 7.39 8.50 21.40
C GLU A 119 6.80 7.89 20.12
N GLU A 120 7.65 7.43 19.20
CA GLU A 120 7.24 6.81 17.95
C GLU A 120 7.16 5.29 18.06
N THR A 121 6.32 4.68 17.22
CA THR A 121 6.25 3.23 17.10
C THR A 121 7.46 2.68 16.34
N GLY A 122 7.77 1.40 16.58
CA GLY A 122 8.80 0.66 15.85
C GLY A 122 8.26 -0.69 15.41
N LEU A 123 9.12 -1.71 15.42
CA LEU A 123 8.66 -3.08 15.20
C LEU A 123 7.66 -3.50 16.30
N PRO A 124 6.62 -4.29 15.98
CA PRO A 124 5.68 -4.77 16.97
C PRO A 124 6.36 -5.70 17.99
N ASP A 125 5.80 -5.82 19.20
CA ASP A 125 6.35 -6.67 20.28
C ASP A 125 6.46 -8.16 19.89
N THR A 126 5.67 -8.58 18.90
CA THR A 126 5.66 -9.92 18.31
C THR A 126 6.79 -10.14 17.29
N ALA A 127 7.50 -9.08 16.88
CA ALA A 127 8.57 -9.16 15.91
C ALA A 127 9.72 -10.03 16.43
N THR A 128 10.08 -11.03 15.63
CA THR A 128 11.15 -11.99 15.95
C THR A 128 12.06 -12.21 14.76
N LEU A 129 13.29 -12.63 15.00
CA LEU A 129 14.19 -13.04 13.93
C LEU A 129 13.64 -14.34 13.31
N ALA A 130 13.25 -14.28 12.04
CA ALA A 130 12.79 -15.44 11.29
C ALA A 130 13.93 -16.12 10.55
N VAL A 131 14.73 -15.33 9.82
CA VAL A 131 15.86 -15.82 9.01
C VAL A 131 17.04 -14.86 9.16
N SER A 132 18.25 -15.40 9.23
CA SER A 132 19.51 -14.65 9.14
C SER A 132 20.43 -15.46 8.25
N ASP A 133 20.98 -14.84 7.21
CA ASP A 133 21.90 -15.50 6.29
C ASP A 133 23.13 -16.02 7.06
N ASP A 134 23.79 -15.15 7.80
CA ASP A 134 24.87 -15.55 8.70
C ASP A 134 24.46 -15.44 10.19
N PRO A 135 24.64 -16.52 11.00
CA PRO A 135 24.27 -16.49 12.41
C PRO A 135 25.00 -15.41 13.20
N GLY A 136 24.21 -14.52 13.83
CA GLY A 136 24.72 -13.45 14.68
C GLY A 136 24.91 -12.11 13.97
N GLU A 137 24.70 -12.07 12.65
CA GLU A 137 24.76 -10.83 11.87
C GLU A 137 23.44 -10.06 11.92
N PHE A 138 22.31 -10.74 12.15
CA PHE A 138 21.02 -10.11 12.37
C PHE A 138 20.46 -10.38 13.76
N THR A 139 20.00 -9.32 14.44
CA THR A 139 19.38 -9.40 15.76
C THR A 139 18.08 -8.62 15.79
N VAL A 140 17.03 -9.22 16.35
CA VAL A 140 15.71 -8.60 16.53
C VAL A 140 15.39 -8.59 18.02
N SER A 141 15.11 -7.40 18.54
CA SER A 141 14.66 -7.16 19.91
C SER A 141 13.69 -5.98 19.87
N ALA A 142 12.41 -6.28 19.63
CA ALA A 142 11.36 -5.28 19.51
C ALA A 142 11.46 -4.19 20.62
N PRO A 143 11.29 -2.91 20.28
CA PRO A 143 10.80 -2.39 18.99
C PRO A 143 11.90 -2.18 17.92
N SER A 144 13.10 -2.76 18.13
CA SER A 144 14.26 -2.53 17.24
C SER A 144 14.86 -3.82 16.68
N ALA A 145 15.59 -3.68 15.58
CA ALA A 145 16.46 -4.71 15.03
C ALA A 145 17.78 -4.10 14.57
N LYS A 146 18.83 -4.92 14.48
CA LYS A 146 20.16 -4.49 14.05
C LYS A 146 20.79 -5.55 13.16
N GLY A 147 21.19 -5.13 11.96
CA GLY A 147 21.98 -5.90 11.01
C GLY A 147 23.44 -5.43 10.99
N VAL A 148 24.37 -6.38 10.99
CA VAL A 148 25.81 -6.21 10.85
C VAL A 148 26.31 -7.27 9.88
N TRP A 149 26.22 -6.96 8.60
CA TRP A 149 26.38 -7.92 7.50
C TRP A 149 27.65 -7.67 6.70
N GLY A 150 28.22 -8.74 6.16
CA GLY A 150 29.50 -8.70 5.45
C GLY A 150 29.71 -9.86 4.50
N TRP A 151 29.65 -9.58 3.20
CA TRP A 151 29.78 -10.59 2.15
C TRP A 151 31.00 -10.41 1.26
N ALA A 152 31.53 -11.53 0.76
CA ALA A 152 32.57 -11.56 -0.26
C ALA A 152 32.00 -11.38 -1.67
N THR A 153 32.86 -11.20 -2.68
CA THR A 153 32.47 -11.03 -4.09
C THR A 153 31.72 -12.22 -4.70
N CYS A 154 31.72 -13.37 -4.04
CA CYS A 154 30.93 -14.52 -4.47
C CYS A 154 29.45 -14.38 -4.14
N CYS A 155 29.13 -13.43 -3.25
CA CYS A 155 28.15 -13.69 -2.23
C CYS A 155 27.17 -12.52 -2.04
N THR A 156 26.01 -12.83 -1.45
CA THR A 156 24.93 -11.92 -1.06
C THR A 156 24.71 -12.13 0.44
N ASP A 157 23.93 -11.25 1.07
CA ASP A 157 23.61 -11.34 2.50
C ASP A 157 22.16 -10.87 2.75
N GLY A 158 21.66 -11.04 3.97
CA GLY A 158 20.37 -10.53 4.38
C GLY A 158 19.68 -11.34 5.48
N GLY A 159 18.37 -11.17 5.57
CA GLY A 159 17.55 -11.91 6.51
C GLY A 159 16.09 -11.46 6.52
N ALA A 160 15.31 -12.08 7.40
CA ALA A 160 13.90 -11.78 7.55
C ALA A 160 13.50 -11.64 9.01
N ILE A 161 12.65 -10.65 9.29
CA ILE A 161 11.91 -10.50 10.55
C ILE A 161 10.53 -11.09 10.34
N GLY A 162 10.08 -11.97 11.22
CA GLY A 162 8.72 -12.53 11.23
C GLY A 162 7.91 -12.02 12.40
N GLY A 163 6.66 -12.49 12.51
CA GLY A 163 5.77 -12.14 13.61
C GLY A 163 5.21 -10.72 13.51
N LEU A 164 5.06 -10.20 12.29
CA LEU A 164 4.37 -8.94 12.06
C LEU A 164 2.88 -9.28 11.94
N GLU A 165 2.05 -8.94 12.92
CA GLU A 165 0.65 -9.40 12.94
C GLU A 165 -0.30 -8.50 12.13
N ASP A 166 0.07 -7.24 11.91
CA ASP A 166 -0.69 -6.24 11.15
C ASP A 166 0.22 -5.45 10.19
N THR A 167 -0.38 -4.79 9.20
CA THR A 167 0.32 -3.80 8.37
C THR A 167 0.37 -2.43 9.02
N GLU A 168 -0.27 -2.15 10.15
CA GLU A 168 -0.27 -0.80 10.73
C GLU A 168 0.92 -0.56 11.67
N PHE A 169 2.13 -0.49 11.11
CA PHE A 169 3.30 -0.09 11.87
C PHE A 169 4.22 0.78 11.03
N SER A 170 5.04 1.57 11.73
CA SER A 170 6.10 2.32 11.09
C SER A 170 7.40 2.13 11.82
N PHE A 171 8.49 2.15 11.06
CA PHE A 171 9.83 2.08 11.60
C PHE A 171 10.77 2.92 10.77
N TRP A 172 11.91 3.26 11.36
CA TRP A 172 12.98 3.97 10.71
C TRP A 172 14.14 3.02 10.42
N ILE A 173 14.74 3.19 9.24
CA ILE A 173 16.00 2.54 8.88
C ILE A 173 17.11 3.58 8.98
N ASP A 174 18.12 3.32 9.82
CA ASP A 174 19.33 4.14 9.94
C ASP A 174 20.56 3.30 9.56
N VAL A 175 21.30 3.74 8.55
CA VAL A 175 22.47 3.04 8.02
C VAL A 175 23.75 3.69 8.51
N SER A 176 24.51 2.93 9.30
CA SER A 176 25.79 3.35 9.85
C SER A 176 26.88 3.34 8.79
N ARG A 177 27.69 4.40 8.74
CA ARG A 177 28.93 4.44 7.96
C ARG A 177 30.12 3.92 8.79
N PRO A 178 31.11 3.24 8.16
CA PRO A 178 31.22 2.97 6.72
C PRO A 178 30.42 1.75 6.26
N PHE A 179 29.88 1.80 5.05
CA PHE A 179 29.39 0.64 4.29
C PHE A 179 30.12 0.55 2.95
N SER A 180 30.11 -0.62 2.32
CA SER A 180 30.72 -0.86 1.00
C SER A 180 29.91 -1.88 0.20
N GLY A 181 30.11 -1.94 -1.11
CA GLY A 181 29.41 -2.87 -2.01
C GLY A 181 28.01 -2.38 -2.40
N ILE A 182 27.33 -1.63 -1.53
CA ILE A 182 26.01 -1.06 -1.82
C ILE A 182 26.12 0.39 -2.28
N THR A 183 25.61 0.68 -3.47
CA THR A 183 25.47 2.04 -4.02
C THR A 183 24.04 2.56 -3.96
N LYS A 184 23.05 1.67 -3.80
CA LYS A 184 21.63 2.01 -3.78
C LYS A 184 20.86 1.29 -2.68
N TRP A 185 19.80 1.94 -2.20
CA TRP A 185 18.81 1.27 -1.36
C TRP A 185 17.43 1.50 -1.93
N ALA A 186 16.56 0.50 -1.83
CA ALA A 186 15.22 0.60 -2.36
C ALA A 186 14.20 -0.11 -1.47
N ALA A 187 13.02 0.45 -1.42
CA ALA A 187 11.81 -0.25 -1.05
C ALA A 187 11.34 -1.05 -2.27
N ARG A 188 11.08 -2.35 -2.11
CA ARG A 188 10.48 -3.15 -3.18
C ARG A 188 8.96 -3.09 -3.04
N VAL A 189 8.30 -2.78 -4.15
CA VAL A 189 6.85 -2.57 -4.23
C VAL A 189 6.14 -3.61 -5.10
N GLY A 190 6.90 -4.56 -5.63
CA GLY A 190 6.39 -5.69 -6.41
C GLY A 190 7.46 -6.72 -6.71
N MET A 191 7.10 -7.85 -7.34
CA MET A 191 8.01 -8.96 -7.62
C MET A 191 8.77 -8.84 -8.95
N GLY A 192 8.41 -7.87 -9.80
CA GLY A 192 9.10 -7.56 -11.05
C GLY A 192 10.52 -7.00 -10.83
N SER A 193 11.37 -7.10 -11.85
CA SER A 193 12.77 -6.63 -11.74
C SER A 193 12.90 -5.11 -11.52
N ASP A 194 11.90 -4.35 -11.97
CA ASP A 194 11.92 -2.89 -12.00
C ASP A 194 10.97 -2.26 -10.97
N GLU A 195 10.34 -3.09 -10.13
CA GLU A 195 9.35 -2.68 -9.11
C GLU A 195 10.03 -2.27 -7.80
N LEU A 196 10.89 -1.26 -7.91
CA LEU A 196 11.72 -0.72 -6.85
C LEU A 196 11.54 0.79 -6.74
N VAL A 197 11.38 1.28 -5.51
CA VAL A 197 11.39 2.70 -5.16
C VAL A 197 12.74 3.01 -4.51
N GLU A 198 13.63 3.64 -5.27
CA GLU A 198 14.95 4.04 -4.77
C GLU A 198 14.85 5.11 -3.68
N LEU A 199 15.56 4.89 -2.57
CA LEU A 199 15.62 5.82 -1.45
C LEU A 199 16.64 6.95 -1.73
N PRO A 200 16.32 8.21 -1.42
CA PRO A 200 17.10 9.37 -1.86
C PRO A 200 18.46 9.52 -1.19
N SER A 201 18.58 9.17 0.10
CA SER A 201 19.86 9.09 0.83
C SER A 201 19.61 8.51 2.22
N LEU A 202 20.34 7.43 2.59
CA LEU A 202 20.31 6.89 3.95
C LEU A 202 21.31 7.57 4.90
N SER A 203 21.76 8.77 4.53
CA SER A 203 22.35 9.68 5.53
C SER A 203 21.32 10.18 6.54
N GLU A 204 20.03 10.06 6.21
CA GLU A 204 18.93 10.39 7.08
C GLU A 204 18.03 9.16 7.25
N PRO A 205 17.44 8.95 8.44
CA PRO A 205 16.52 7.85 8.66
C PRO A 205 15.34 7.93 7.68
N VAL A 206 14.91 6.80 7.12
CA VAL A 206 13.72 6.71 6.26
C VAL A 206 12.57 6.07 7.04
N LYS A 207 11.40 6.71 7.06
CA LYS A 207 10.20 6.15 7.68
C LYS A 207 9.54 5.19 6.70
N ILE A 208 9.34 3.97 7.15
CA ILE A 208 8.58 2.96 6.42
C ILE A 208 7.21 2.87 7.06
N VAL A 209 6.16 2.90 6.24
CA VAL A 209 4.78 2.69 6.66
C VAL A 209 4.30 1.42 5.97
N ALA A 210 4.02 0.40 6.75
CA ALA A 210 3.27 -0.72 6.23
C ALA A 210 1.80 -0.27 6.09
N ALA A 211 1.14 -0.66 5.00
CA ALA A 211 -0.27 -0.32 4.75
C ALA A 211 -0.93 -1.46 3.95
N PRO A 212 -2.25 -1.63 4.05
CA PRO A 212 -2.96 -2.61 3.23
C PRO A 212 -2.94 -2.21 1.74
N ASP A 213 -2.94 -3.23 0.90
CA ASP A 213 -3.04 -3.19 -0.55
C ASP A 213 -4.01 -4.33 -0.92
N GLY A 214 -5.27 -3.96 -1.14
CA GLY A 214 -6.41 -4.87 -1.17
C GLY A 214 -6.55 -5.66 -2.46
N ASP A 215 -6.01 -5.14 -3.56
CA ASP A 215 -6.04 -5.80 -4.87
C ASP A 215 -4.65 -6.27 -5.35
N GLY A 216 -3.57 -5.84 -4.68
CA GLY A 216 -2.23 -6.36 -4.90
C GLY A 216 -1.53 -5.78 -6.12
N ASP A 217 -1.96 -4.61 -6.62
CA ASP A 217 -1.34 -3.95 -7.76
C ASP A 217 -0.08 -3.11 -7.39
N GLY A 218 0.29 -3.17 -6.10
CA GLY A 218 1.40 -2.51 -5.45
C GLY A 218 0.97 -1.23 -4.72
N ILE A 219 -0.21 -0.70 -4.97
CA ILE A 219 -0.61 0.65 -4.61
C ILE A 219 -1.52 0.59 -3.37
N VAL A 220 -1.03 1.10 -2.24
CA VAL A 220 -1.76 0.98 -0.95
C VAL A 220 -3.15 1.63 -0.99
N ASP A 221 -4.13 0.99 -0.34
CA ASP A 221 -5.57 1.33 -0.40
C ASP A 221 -5.87 2.82 -0.16
N GLU A 222 -5.12 3.46 0.74
CA GLU A 222 -5.36 4.86 1.12
C GLU A 222 -5.08 5.86 0.00
N ARG A 223 -4.25 5.48 -0.97
CA ARG A 223 -3.87 6.33 -2.08
C ARG A 223 -4.48 5.83 -3.40
N ASP A 224 -5.08 4.64 -3.41
CA ASP A 224 -5.49 3.94 -4.62
C ASP A 224 -6.82 4.49 -5.14
N ASN A 225 -6.86 4.86 -6.42
CA ASN A 225 -8.10 5.29 -7.06
C ASN A 225 -9.03 4.11 -7.44
N CYS A 226 -8.57 2.86 -7.34
CA CYS A 226 -9.37 1.63 -7.44
C CYS A 226 -8.96 0.54 -6.42
N PRO A 227 -9.21 0.69 -5.10
CA PRO A 227 -8.74 -0.21 -4.02
C PRO A 227 -9.21 -1.68 -4.06
N SER A 228 -9.82 -2.12 -5.14
CA SER A 228 -10.38 -3.47 -5.30
C SER A 228 -10.22 -4.00 -6.72
N ASP A 229 -9.60 -3.25 -7.64
CA ASP A 229 -9.49 -3.58 -9.06
C ASP A 229 -8.12 -3.11 -9.60
N GLU A 230 -7.18 -4.06 -9.73
CA GLU A 230 -5.76 -3.78 -10.03
C GLU A 230 -5.55 -2.75 -11.17
N ASN A 231 -4.87 -1.64 -10.87
CA ASN A 231 -4.57 -0.60 -11.86
C ASN A 231 -3.30 0.20 -11.53
N THR A 232 -2.13 -0.46 -11.57
CA THR A 232 -0.82 0.14 -11.23
C THR A 232 -0.48 1.47 -11.93
N ASN A 233 -1.15 1.81 -13.04
CA ASN A 233 -0.95 3.09 -13.75
C ASN A 233 -1.80 4.26 -13.21
N GLN A 234 -2.73 4.00 -12.29
CA GLN A 234 -3.65 4.95 -11.65
C GLN A 234 -4.32 5.88 -12.67
N SER A 235 -4.75 5.33 -13.81
CA SER A 235 -5.44 6.11 -14.85
C SER A 235 -6.79 6.60 -14.32
N ASP A 236 -7.03 7.91 -14.42
CA ASP A 236 -8.27 8.61 -14.06
C ASP A 236 -8.44 9.74 -15.07
N LEU A 237 -9.19 9.44 -16.14
CA LEU A 237 -9.29 10.29 -17.32
C LEU A 237 -10.06 11.59 -17.05
N ASP A 238 -11.07 11.54 -16.19
CA ASP A 238 -11.95 12.67 -15.89
C ASP A 238 -11.60 13.42 -14.60
N GLN A 239 -10.70 12.86 -13.78
CA GLN A 239 -10.12 13.43 -12.56
C GLN A 239 -11.12 13.56 -11.42
N ASP A 240 -12.05 12.63 -11.30
CA ASP A 240 -12.99 12.60 -10.18
C ASP A 240 -12.53 11.75 -8.99
N GLY A 241 -11.38 11.09 -9.13
CA GLY A 241 -10.73 10.30 -8.10
C GLY A 241 -11.10 8.82 -8.10
N ALA A 242 -11.98 8.36 -9.00
CA ALA A 242 -12.14 6.93 -9.31
C ALA A 242 -11.28 6.59 -10.53
N GLY A 243 -10.56 5.46 -10.48
CA GLY A 243 -9.75 5.04 -11.63
C GLY A 243 -10.61 4.50 -12.78
N ASP A 244 -10.11 4.63 -14.01
CA ASP A 244 -10.81 4.20 -15.24
C ASP A 244 -11.25 2.72 -15.21
N VAL A 245 -10.60 1.90 -14.39
CA VAL A 245 -10.87 0.46 -14.24
C VAL A 245 -12.13 0.21 -13.39
N CYS A 246 -12.32 0.97 -12.32
CA CYS A 246 -13.42 0.82 -11.38
C CYS A 246 -14.53 1.88 -11.58
N ASP A 247 -14.28 2.91 -12.39
CA ASP A 247 -15.28 3.92 -12.73
C ASP A 247 -16.28 3.41 -13.78
N CYS A 248 -17.56 3.56 -13.43
CA CYS A 248 -18.71 3.27 -14.30
C CYS A 248 -18.84 4.23 -15.48
N ALA A 249 -18.27 5.43 -15.40
CA ALA A 249 -18.33 6.45 -16.42
C ALA A 249 -17.00 7.21 -16.56
N PRO A 250 -15.92 6.57 -17.10
CA PRO A 250 -14.55 7.12 -17.14
C PRO A 250 -14.34 8.44 -17.91
N GLU A 251 -15.39 9.05 -18.43
CA GLU A 251 -15.35 10.33 -19.14
C GLU A 251 -16.26 11.39 -18.47
N ASP A 252 -16.98 11.06 -17.38
CA ASP A 252 -17.91 11.95 -16.68
C ASP A 252 -17.52 12.14 -15.20
N PRO A 253 -16.90 13.28 -14.86
CA PRO A 253 -16.35 13.52 -13.52
C PRO A 253 -17.41 13.72 -12.43
N ASN A 254 -18.68 13.49 -12.76
CA ASN A 254 -19.80 13.55 -11.82
C ASN A 254 -20.34 12.14 -11.51
N GLN A 255 -19.68 11.06 -11.96
CA GLN A 255 -20.20 9.70 -11.86
C GLN A 255 -19.20 8.59 -11.42
N SER A 256 -18.09 8.91 -10.75
CA SER A 256 -17.11 8.01 -10.08
C SER A 256 -17.52 6.61 -9.63
N ASN A 257 -18.70 6.40 -9.03
CA ASN A 257 -19.02 5.17 -8.30
C ASN A 257 -20.51 4.76 -8.32
N PHE A 258 -21.32 5.44 -9.14
CA PHE A 258 -22.75 5.15 -9.23
C PHE A 258 -23.13 4.87 -10.67
N CYS A 259 -23.09 3.60 -11.05
CA CYS A 259 -23.86 3.05 -12.17
C CYS A 259 -25.37 3.17 -11.86
N ALA A 260 -25.91 4.39 -11.78
CA ALA A 260 -27.33 4.58 -11.97
C ALA A 260 -27.63 4.14 -13.41
N PRO A 261 -28.54 3.18 -13.67
CA PRO A 261 -28.93 2.90 -15.02
C PRO A 261 -29.45 4.20 -15.63
N CYS A 262 -28.97 4.57 -16.82
CA CYS A 262 -29.42 5.72 -17.61
C CYS A 262 -30.93 5.72 -17.98
N ALA A 263 -31.76 4.97 -17.26
CA ALA A 263 -33.21 4.89 -17.42
C ALA A 263 -34.02 5.76 -16.44
N ALA A 264 -33.42 6.41 -15.44
CA ALA A 264 -34.20 7.13 -14.41
C ALA A 264 -34.32 8.66 -14.58
N GLN A 265 -33.63 9.31 -15.52
CA GLN A 265 -33.68 10.78 -15.67
C GLN A 265 -34.65 11.29 -16.76
N MET A 266 -35.48 10.42 -17.37
CA MET A 266 -36.43 10.84 -18.42
C MET A 266 -37.91 10.70 -18.05
N THR A 267 -38.29 10.61 -16.77
CA THR A 267 -39.71 10.60 -16.39
C THR A 267 -40.12 11.79 -15.54
N GLY A 268 -40.77 12.76 -16.20
CA GLY A 268 -42.00 13.34 -15.65
C GLY A 268 -42.03 14.85 -15.50
N GLY A 269 -42.55 15.56 -16.52
CA GLY A 269 -42.91 16.97 -16.33
C GLY A 269 -43.51 17.75 -17.50
N VAL A 270 -43.90 17.14 -18.62
CA VAL A 270 -44.73 17.85 -19.63
C VAL A 270 -46.20 17.87 -19.16
N SER A 271 -46.60 18.95 -18.49
CA SER A 271 -48.00 19.21 -18.16
C SER A 271 -48.73 19.73 -19.41
N PHE A 272 -49.44 18.85 -20.11
CA PHE A 272 -50.41 19.23 -21.13
C PHE A 272 -51.72 19.67 -20.46
N GLY A 273 -52.20 20.85 -20.83
CA GLY A 273 -53.43 21.42 -20.31
C GLY A 273 -54.72 20.74 -20.78
N SER A 274 -55.74 20.93 -19.94
CA SER A 274 -57.16 21.13 -20.26
C SER A 274 -57.98 19.99 -20.85
N PHE A 275 -58.86 19.39 -20.03
CA PHE A 275 -60.22 18.98 -20.43
C PHE A 275 -61.23 19.08 -19.25
N LEU A 276 -61.99 20.17 -19.28
CA LEU A 276 -63.44 20.35 -19.00
C LEU A 276 -64.21 19.44 -18.00
N LEU A 277 -64.73 20.10 -16.95
CA LEU A 277 -66.12 20.14 -16.44
C LEU A 277 -66.86 18.83 -16.07
N LEU A 278 -67.16 18.69 -14.76
CA LEU A 278 -68.46 18.19 -14.28
C LEU A 278 -68.88 18.92 -12.98
N PRO A 279 -70.14 19.38 -12.84
CA PRO A 279 -70.55 20.27 -11.77
C PRO A 279 -70.99 19.49 -10.52
N THR A 280 -70.54 19.97 -9.36
CA THR A 280 -71.02 19.59 -8.03
C THR A 280 -72.29 20.36 -7.67
N LEU A 281 -73.39 19.67 -7.36
CA LEU A 281 -74.53 20.25 -6.64
C LEU A 281 -75.07 19.29 -5.55
N LEU A 282 -74.74 19.65 -4.32
CA LEU A 282 -75.44 19.55 -3.02
C LEU A 282 -76.67 18.60 -2.83
N LEU A 283 -76.49 17.59 -1.95
CA LEU A 283 -77.20 17.20 -0.67
C LEU A 283 -78.65 17.69 -0.37
N PRO A 284 -79.39 17.19 0.67
CA PRO A 284 -79.33 15.96 1.52
C PRO A 284 -80.75 15.33 1.83
N LEU A 285 -80.83 14.44 2.85
CA LEU A 285 -82.01 14.06 3.70
C LEU A 285 -82.87 12.89 3.17
N LEU A 286 -83.31 11.86 3.93
CA LEU A 286 -83.37 11.59 5.37
C LEU A 286 -83.82 10.11 5.60
N LEU A 287 -83.37 9.53 6.73
CA LEU A 287 -83.97 8.42 7.51
C LEU A 287 -83.90 7.02 6.86
N ARG A 288 -83.55 5.92 7.56
CA ARG A 288 -84.05 5.52 8.88
C ARG A 288 -83.20 4.37 9.46
N ARG A 289 -83.16 4.38 10.79
CA ARG A 289 -82.45 3.56 11.78
C ARG A 289 -83.10 2.18 12.05
N SER A 290 -82.30 1.12 12.20
CA SER A 290 -82.44 -0.02 13.17
C SER A 290 -81.32 -1.04 12.90
N ARG A 291 -80.35 -1.31 13.80
CA ARG A 291 -80.31 -1.96 15.13
C ARG A 291 -80.22 -3.51 15.07
N SER A 292 -79.22 -4.02 15.82
CA SER A 292 -78.90 -5.41 16.29
C SER A 292 -78.53 -6.43 15.20
N GLU A 293 -77.65 -7.43 15.39
CA GLU A 293 -77.13 -8.13 16.57
C GLU A 293 -75.91 -8.98 16.11
N GLU A 294 -74.83 -9.07 16.89
CA GLU A 294 -74.29 -10.30 17.54
C GLU A 294 -73.49 -11.33 16.71
N GLY A 295 -72.42 -11.86 17.34
CA GLY A 295 -71.70 -13.10 16.99
C GLY A 295 -70.28 -12.88 16.43
N SER A 296 -69.22 -12.73 17.22
CA SER A 296 -68.53 -13.69 18.12
C SER A 296 -67.89 -14.90 17.44
N ALA A 297 -66.54 -14.95 17.52
CA ALA A 297 -65.63 -16.11 17.50
C ALA A 297 -65.55 -16.95 16.20
N ARG A 298 -64.41 -17.50 15.77
CA ARG A 298 -63.36 -18.15 16.57
C ARG A 298 -62.10 -18.38 15.71
N ARG A 299 -60.94 -18.23 16.36
CA ARG A 299 -59.62 -18.74 15.94
C ARG A 299 -59.63 -20.28 15.84
N ARG A 300 -59.06 -20.83 14.78
CA ARG A 300 -57.87 -21.70 14.75
C ARG A 300 -57.71 -22.27 13.34
#